data_AF-A0A381US71-F1
#
_entry.id   AF-A0A381US71-F1
#
_cell.length_a   1.000
_cell.length_b   1.000
_cell.length_c   1.000
_cell.angle_alpha   90.00
_cell.angle_beta   90.00
_cell.angle_gamma   90.00
#
_symmetry.space_group_name_H-M   'P 1'
#
loop_
_entity.id
_entity.type
_entity.pdbx_description
1 polymer ?
#
loop_
_entity_poly.entity_id
_entity_poly.type
_entity_poly.pdbx_seq_one_letter_code
_entity_poly.pdbx_strand_id
1 'polypeptide(L)'
;MWLNKKHHSKIKISNKFVINNNELHNDKPKQVIILRFSPKVKSNIPLDEVMKLFVRHNLSFTSMKIFEKKHGNKKLFNVANLIEPGIFVENEDIPGFTFFFQQTDPKTDLSILNGMFETMRELCQHYDAWILDDKGKNIDHSNLNSLLNSNE
;
A
#
# COMPACT_ATOMS: atom_id res chain seq x y z
N MET A 1 -1.61 -55.34 26.59
CA MET A 1 -1.30 -54.91 25.21
C MET A 1 -1.57 -53.40 25.12
N TRP A 2 -0.49 -52.61 25.14
CA TRP A 2 -0.30 -51.20 24.74
C TRP A 2 -1.26 -50.09 25.24
N LEU A 3 -0.70 -49.21 26.08
CA LEU A 3 -1.19 -47.87 26.44
C LEU A 3 -0.76 -46.84 25.39
N ASN A 4 -1.69 -46.27 24.63
CA ASN A 4 -1.42 -45.14 23.73
C ASN A 4 -1.48 -43.82 24.52
N LYS A 5 -0.33 -43.31 24.98
CA LYS A 5 -0.19 -41.92 25.46
C LYS A 5 -0.09 -40.98 24.25
N LYS A 6 -1.13 -40.18 24.00
CA LYS A 6 -1.08 -39.05 23.06
C LYS A 6 -0.10 -38.00 23.59
N HIS A 7 1.05 -37.85 22.93
CA HIS A 7 1.93 -36.72 23.15
C HIS A 7 1.34 -35.47 22.48
N HIS A 8 0.71 -34.60 23.28
CA HIS A 8 0.44 -33.24 22.88
C HIS A 8 1.70 -32.41 23.11
N SER A 9 2.53 -32.25 22.09
CA SER A 9 3.62 -31.28 22.11
C SER A 9 3.01 -29.87 22.11
N LYS A 10 2.96 -29.25 23.30
CA LYS A 10 2.67 -27.82 23.42
C LYS A 10 3.91 -27.05 22.98
N ILE A 11 3.82 -26.37 21.85
CA ILE A 11 4.84 -25.39 21.43
C ILE A 11 4.74 -24.21 22.40
N LYS A 12 5.75 -24.04 23.26
CA LYS A 12 5.95 -22.80 24.03
C LYS A 12 6.89 -21.92 23.23
N ILE A 13 6.34 -20.90 22.57
CA ILE A 13 7.14 -19.85 21.93
C ILE A 13 7.49 -18.84 23.02
N SER A 14 8.72 -18.89 23.53
CA SER A 14 9.27 -17.85 24.40
C SER A 14 9.98 -16.80 23.55
N ASN A 15 9.22 -16.04 22.76
CA ASN A 15 9.79 -14.87 22.10
C ASN A 15 9.93 -13.76 23.14
N LYS A 16 11.14 -13.62 23.67
CA LYS A 16 11.54 -12.45 24.45
C LYS A 16 11.80 -11.33 23.44
N PHE A 17 10.73 -10.63 23.04
CA PHE A 17 10.87 -9.43 22.21
C PHE A 17 11.62 -8.38 23.02
N VAL A 18 12.83 -8.04 22.57
CA VAL A 18 13.57 -6.89 23.09
C VAL A 18 13.08 -5.67 22.32
N ILE A 19 12.17 -4.90 22.92
CA ILE A 19 11.88 -3.55 22.45
C ILE A 19 13.00 -2.68 22.99
N ASN A 20 13.96 -2.31 22.13
CA ASN A 20 14.87 -1.22 22.47
C ASN A 20 14.00 0.04 22.61
N ASN A 21 13.81 0.49 23.84
CA ASN A 21 13.32 1.83 24.13
C ASN A 21 14.38 2.82 23.67
N ASN A 22 14.37 3.13 22.38
CA ASN A 22 15.03 4.33 21.90
C ASN A 22 14.20 5.51 22.39
N GLU A 23 14.89 6.41 23.07
CA GLU A 23 14.50 7.75 23.51
C GLU A 23 13.21 8.28 22.87
N LEU A 24 12.26 8.66 23.74
CA LEU A 24 10.99 9.28 23.37
C LEU A 24 11.28 10.66 22.73
N HIS A 25 11.66 10.65 21.46
CA HIS A 25 11.41 11.80 20.61
C HIS A 25 9.90 11.98 20.58
N ASN A 26 9.45 13.15 21.03
CA ASN A 26 8.04 13.56 21.06
C ASN A 26 7.47 13.79 19.64
N ASP A 27 8.09 13.20 18.63
CA ASP A 27 7.64 13.22 17.25
C ASP A 27 6.51 12.20 17.13
N LYS A 28 5.31 12.67 16.81
CA LYS A 28 4.19 11.79 16.46
C LYS A 28 4.71 10.74 15.46
N PRO A 29 4.42 9.43 15.66
CA PRO A 29 4.88 8.39 14.74
C PRO A 29 4.38 8.74 13.34
N LYS A 30 5.31 8.86 12.38
CA LYS A 30 4.99 9.21 11.00
C LYS A 30 4.08 8.15 10.41
N GLN A 31 2.80 8.51 10.24
CA GLN A 31 1.75 7.63 9.74
C GLN A 31 1.99 7.29 8.26
N VAL A 32 1.56 6.10 7.86
CA VAL A 32 1.50 5.70 6.44
C VAL A 32 0.09 5.98 5.92
N ILE A 33 -0.01 6.80 4.89
CA ILE A 33 -1.26 7.05 4.17
C ILE A 33 -1.38 6.04 3.05
N ILE A 34 -2.57 5.47 2.90
CA ILE A 34 -2.84 4.39 1.96
C ILE A 34 -4.09 4.72 1.16
N LEU A 35 -4.01 4.50 -0.15
CA LEU A 35 -5.17 4.35 -1.02
C LEU A 35 -5.08 3.00 -1.73
N ARG A 36 -6.21 2.33 -1.90
CA ARG A 36 -6.33 1.09 -2.66
C ARG A 36 -7.14 1.33 -3.91
N PHE A 37 -6.64 0.79 -5.01
CA PHE A 37 -7.35 0.71 -6.27
C PHE A 37 -7.88 -0.71 -6.43
N SER A 38 -9.18 -0.88 -6.64
CA SER A 38 -9.81 -2.18 -6.83
C SER A 38 -10.81 -2.13 -7.98
N PRO A 39 -10.62 -2.90 -9.07
CA PRO A 39 -11.65 -3.11 -10.09
C PRO A 39 -12.98 -3.54 -9.46
N LYS A 40 -14.10 -3.03 -9.98
CA LYS A 40 -15.44 -3.37 -9.45
C LYS A 40 -15.87 -4.78 -9.82
N VAL A 41 -15.46 -5.23 -11.00
CA VAL A 41 -15.63 -6.60 -11.47
C VAL A 41 -14.29 -7.29 -11.33
N LYS A 42 -14.28 -8.54 -10.87
CA LYS A 42 -13.06 -9.33 -10.76
C LYS A 42 -12.41 -9.45 -12.14
N SER A 43 -11.35 -8.69 -12.35
CA SER A 43 -10.49 -8.74 -13.52
C SER A 43 -9.05 -8.82 -13.04
N ASN A 44 -8.25 -9.61 -13.76
CA ASN A 44 -6.82 -9.58 -13.58
C ASN A 44 -6.26 -8.48 -14.49
N ILE A 45 -5.42 -7.60 -13.94
CA ILE A 45 -4.77 -6.53 -14.72
C ILE A 45 -3.43 -7.07 -15.24
N PRO A 46 -3.19 -7.17 -16.56
CA PRO A 46 -1.92 -7.66 -17.09
C PRO A 46 -0.73 -6.81 -16.68
N LEU A 47 0.38 -7.42 -16.25
CA LEU A 47 1.57 -6.69 -15.79
C LEU A 47 2.14 -5.74 -16.86
N ASP A 48 2.07 -6.10 -18.14
CA ASP A 48 2.56 -5.22 -19.21
C ASP A 48 1.70 -3.96 -19.37
N GLU A 49 0.39 -4.05 -19.13
CA GLU A 49 -0.51 -2.89 -19.07
C GLU A 49 -0.18 -2.01 -17.86
N VAL A 50 0.02 -2.62 -16.69
CA VAL A 50 0.45 -1.93 -15.47
C VAL A 50 1.75 -1.17 -15.69
N MET A 51 2.76 -1.83 -16.29
CA MET A 51 4.05 -1.24 -16.63
C MET A 51 3.90 -0.02 -17.55
N LYS A 52 3.18 -0.19 -18.67
CA LYS A 52 2.95 0.91 -19.63
C LYS A 52 2.22 2.07 -18.97
N LEU A 53 1.21 1.77 -18.17
CA LEU A 53 0.40 2.80 -17.53
C LEU A 53 1.22 3.56 -16.49
N PHE A 54 1.84 2.88 -15.55
CA PHE A 54 2.61 3.53 -14.49
C PHE A 54 3.79 4.35 -15.04
N VAL A 55 4.48 3.88 -16.09
CA VAL A 55 5.54 4.66 -16.75
C VAL A 55 5.01 6.00 -17.28
N ARG A 56 3.79 6.05 -17.85
CA ARG A 56 3.17 7.32 -18.31
C ARG A 56 2.92 8.30 -17.17
N HIS A 57 2.75 7.81 -15.95
CA HIS A 57 2.61 8.63 -14.74
C HIS A 57 3.92 8.85 -13.99
N ASN A 58 5.07 8.65 -14.64
CA ASN A 58 6.41 8.80 -14.05
C ASN A 58 6.63 7.93 -12.81
N LEU A 59 5.99 6.76 -12.76
CA LEU A 59 6.29 5.70 -11.80
C LEU A 59 7.35 4.79 -12.40
N SER A 60 8.41 4.55 -11.64
CA SER A 60 9.52 3.67 -12.05
C SER A 60 9.40 2.32 -11.35
N PHE A 61 9.62 1.24 -12.09
CA PHE A 61 9.71 -0.10 -11.51
C PHE A 61 11.06 -0.27 -10.81
N THR A 62 11.04 -0.76 -9.57
CA THR A 62 12.22 -0.83 -8.70
C THR A 62 12.78 -2.26 -8.62
N SER A 63 14.00 -2.40 -8.09
CA SER A 63 14.59 -3.71 -7.80
C SER A 63 13.80 -4.52 -6.76
N MET A 64 12.97 -3.86 -5.94
CA MET A 64 12.05 -4.49 -4.99
C MET A 64 10.76 -5.02 -5.67
N LYS A 65 10.67 -4.93 -7.00
CA LYS A 65 9.49 -5.34 -7.78
C LYS A 65 8.19 -4.61 -7.40
N ILE A 66 8.31 -3.35 -7.00
CA ILE A 66 7.21 -2.40 -6.80
C ILE A 66 7.45 -1.16 -7.65
N PHE A 67 6.45 -0.30 -7.78
CA PHE A 67 6.62 1.00 -8.44
C PHE A 67 6.81 2.13 -7.45
N GLU A 68 7.53 3.16 -7.88
CA GLU A 68 7.87 4.32 -7.06
C GLU A 68 7.76 5.60 -7.88
N LYS A 69 7.13 6.63 -7.30
CA LYS A 69 7.13 7.98 -7.86
C LYS A 69 8.15 8.84 -7.12
N LYS A 70 9.00 9.51 -7.87
CA LYS A 70 10.04 10.42 -7.36
C LYS A 70 9.93 11.81 -7.96
N HIS A 71 10.47 12.79 -7.24
CA HIS A 71 10.79 14.11 -7.76
C HIS A 71 12.25 14.43 -7.42
N GLY A 72 13.13 14.37 -8.44
CA GLY A 72 14.57 14.32 -8.21
C GLY A 72 14.95 13.13 -7.32
N ASN A 73 15.67 13.39 -6.24
CA ASN A 73 16.07 12.36 -5.26
C ASN A 73 15.01 12.07 -4.19
N LYS A 74 13.89 12.82 -4.16
CA LYS A 74 12.85 12.67 -3.15
C LYS A 74 11.82 11.63 -3.61
N LYS A 75 11.63 10.59 -2.80
CA LYS A 75 10.51 9.64 -2.95
C LYS A 75 9.21 10.31 -2.53
N LEU A 76 8.19 10.23 -3.39
CA LEU A 76 6.86 10.76 -3.11
C LEU A 76 5.95 9.65 -2.57
N PHE A 77 5.71 8.60 -3.36
CA PHE A 77 4.89 7.46 -2.95
C PHE A 77 5.32 6.19 -3.68
N ASN A 78 4.86 5.05 -3.17
CA ASN A 78 5.05 3.74 -3.79
C ASN A 78 3.72 3.15 -4.21
N VAL A 79 3.77 2.19 -5.12
CA VAL A 79 2.63 1.39 -5.55
C VAL A 79 3.03 -0.07 -5.50
N ALA A 80 2.25 -0.86 -4.76
CA ALA A 80 2.41 -2.30 -4.58
C ALA A 80 1.20 -3.05 -5.16
N ASN A 81 1.39 -4.33 -5.47
CA ASN A 81 0.28 -5.24 -5.76
C ASN A 81 -0.61 -5.36 -4.50
N LEU A 82 -1.91 -5.52 -4.69
CA LEU A 82 -2.84 -5.75 -3.58
C LEU A 82 -2.66 -7.12 -2.93
N ILE A 83 -2.16 -8.12 -3.67
CA ILE A 83 -1.84 -9.46 -3.14
C ILE A 83 -0.50 -9.41 -2.40
N GLU A 84 -0.48 -9.91 -1.16
CA GLU A 84 0.77 -10.09 -0.40
C GLU A 84 1.71 -11.08 -1.12
N PRO A 85 3.02 -10.76 -1.25
CA PRO A 85 3.77 -9.79 -0.44
C PRO A 85 3.83 -8.37 -1.05
N GLY A 86 2.98 -8.04 -2.03
CA GLY A 86 2.85 -6.70 -2.61
C GLY A 86 3.77 -6.44 -3.81
N ILE A 87 4.43 -7.47 -4.32
CA ILE A 87 5.32 -7.38 -5.48
C ILE A 87 4.58 -7.68 -6.79
N PHE A 88 5.14 -7.19 -7.90
CA PHE A 88 4.68 -7.53 -9.24
C PHE A 88 5.61 -8.58 -9.86
N VAL A 89 5.03 -9.67 -10.34
CA VAL A 89 5.74 -10.79 -10.98
C VAL A 89 5.00 -11.16 -12.26
N GLU A 90 5.75 -11.58 -13.27
CA GLU A 90 5.16 -12.07 -14.52
C GLU A 90 4.27 -13.28 -14.28
N ASN A 91 3.11 -13.31 -14.96
CA ASN A 91 2.11 -14.38 -14.87
C ASN A 91 1.44 -14.55 -13.49
N GLU A 92 1.59 -13.58 -12.58
CA GLU A 92 0.83 -13.53 -11.32
C GLU A 92 -0.38 -12.59 -11.42
N ASP A 93 -1.36 -12.82 -10.55
CA ASP A 93 -2.57 -12.01 -10.48
C ASP A 93 -2.28 -10.62 -9.88
N ILE A 94 -2.87 -9.61 -10.50
CA ILE A 94 -2.90 -8.21 -10.08
C ILE A 94 -4.37 -7.80 -9.98
N PRO A 95 -5.04 -8.09 -8.84
CA PRO A 95 -6.44 -7.74 -8.64
C PRO A 95 -6.63 -6.27 -8.28
N GLY A 96 -5.56 -5.48 -8.18
CA GLY A 96 -5.59 -4.09 -7.78
C GLY A 96 -4.24 -3.61 -7.28
N PHE A 97 -4.23 -2.39 -6.75
CA PHE A 97 -3.00 -1.72 -6.31
C PHE A 97 -3.17 -1.12 -4.92
N THR A 98 -2.07 -1.04 -4.19
CA THR A 98 -1.97 -0.23 -2.96
C THR A 98 -0.97 0.88 -3.19
N PHE A 99 -1.43 2.14 -3.20
CA PHE A 99 -0.57 3.31 -3.23
C PHE A 99 -0.36 3.78 -1.80
N PHE A 100 0.87 4.12 -1.45
CA PHE A 100 1.17 4.56 -0.09
C PHE A 100 2.39 5.46 0.02
N PHE A 101 2.36 6.33 1.04
CA PHE A 101 3.50 7.14 1.44
C PHE A 101 3.50 7.34 2.96
N GLN A 102 4.68 7.68 3.50
CA GLN A 102 4.82 8.05 4.89
C GLN A 102 4.70 9.57 5.02
N GLN A 103 3.83 10.04 5.91
CA GLN A 103 3.63 11.47 6.14
C GLN A 103 4.93 12.16 6.54
N THR A 104 5.09 13.38 6.06
CA THR A 104 6.22 14.25 6.40
C THR A 104 5.76 15.60 6.91
N ASP A 105 5.00 16.34 6.09
CA ASP A 105 4.51 17.67 6.43
C ASP A 105 3.19 17.93 5.69
N PRO A 106 2.25 18.69 6.28
CA PRO A 106 0.90 18.80 5.73
C PRO A 106 0.82 19.26 4.27
N LYS A 107 1.70 20.18 3.84
CA LYS A 107 1.67 20.74 2.48
C LYS A 107 2.19 19.73 1.47
N THR A 108 3.33 19.11 1.75
CA THR A 108 3.88 18.04 0.91
C THR A 108 2.91 16.87 0.85
N ASP A 109 2.37 16.45 1.99
CA ASP A 109 1.52 15.26 2.10
C ASP A 109 0.23 15.40 1.32
N LEU A 110 -0.40 16.58 1.36
CA LEU A 110 -1.56 16.90 0.53
C LEU A 110 -1.24 16.85 -0.96
N SER A 111 -0.08 17.40 -1.37
CA SER A 111 0.34 17.33 -2.77
C SER A 111 0.60 15.89 -3.23
N ILE A 112 1.17 15.04 -2.36
CA ILE A 112 1.43 13.64 -2.66
C ILE A 112 0.11 12.87 -2.76
N LEU A 113 -0.80 13.07 -1.80
CA LEU A 113 -2.10 12.42 -1.77
C LEU A 113 -2.95 12.78 -3.00
N ASN A 114 -2.99 14.06 -3.38
CA ASN A 114 -3.64 14.50 -4.62
C ASN A 114 -3.00 13.84 -5.85
N GLY A 115 -1.66 13.72 -5.88
CA GLY A 115 -0.95 13.04 -6.96
C GLY A 115 -1.29 11.55 -7.06
N MET A 116 -1.42 10.85 -5.93
CA MET A 116 -1.90 9.46 -5.90
C MET A 116 -3.33 9.37 -6.44
N PHE A 117 -4.21 10.24 -5.94
CA PHE A 117 -5.64 10.22 -6.28
C PHE A 117 -5.89 10.49 -7.77
N GLU A 118 -5.23 11.49 -8.36
CA GLU A 118 -5.37 11.76 -9.80
C GLU A 118 -4.81 10.62 -10.66
N THR A 119 -3.68 10.03 -10.26
CA THR A 119 -3.14 8.82 -10.95
C THR A 119 -4.18 7.69 -10.92
N MET A 120 -4.82 7.45 -9.78
CA MET A 120 -5.87 6.44 -9.65
C MET A 120 -7.15 6.79 -10.42
N ARG A 121 -7.52 8.06 -10.50
CA ARG A 121 -8.71 8.48 -11.25
C ARG A 121 -8.58 8.22 -12.74
N GLU A 122 -7.42 8.48 -13.32
CA GLU A 122 -7.14 8.15 -14.72
C GLU A 122 -7.19 6.63 -14.95
N LEU A 123 -6.68 5.84 -14.00
CA LEU A 123 -6.81 4.38 -13.98
C LEU A 123 -8.27 3.91 -13.91
N CYS A 124 -9.09 4.55 -13.09
CA CYS A 124 -10.50 4.18 -12.92
C CYS A 124 -11.28 4.32 -14.23
N GLN A 125 -10.88 5.23 -15.13
CA GLN A 125 -11.49 5.36 -16.46
C GLN A 125 -11.25 4.15 -17.35
N HIS A 126 -10.14 3.41 -17.12
CA HIS A 126 -9.75 2.26 -17.93
C HIS A 126 -10.34 0.94 -17.41
N TYR A 127 -10.46 0.78 -16.08
CA TYR A 127 -10.80 -0.51 -15.46
C TYR A 127 -12.13 -0.55 -14.71
N ASP A 128 -12.93 0.53 -14.71
CA ASP A 128 -14.12 0.71 -13.87
C ASP A 128 -13.88 0.22 -12.42
N ALA A 129 -13.17 1.05 -11.65
CA ALA A 129 -12.64 0.68 -10.35
C ALA A 129 -13.09 1.63 -9.24
N TRP A 130 -12.98 1.16 -7.99
CA TRP A 130 -13.07 1.98 -6.80
C TRP A 130 -11.68 2.43 -6.33
N ILE A 131 -11.66 3.64 -5.77
CA ILE A 131 -10.58 4.14 -4.93
C ILE A 131 -11.07 4.01 -3.49
N LEU A 132 -10.31 3.30 -2.66
CA LEU A 132 -10.68 2.97 -1.29
C LEU A 132 -9.58 3.43 -0.31
N ASP A 133 -9.93 3.72 0.94
CA ASP A 133 -8.95 3.85 2.01
C ASP A 133 -8.48 2.49 2.55
N ASP A 134 -7.66 2.51 3.60
CA ASP A 134 -7.16 1.32 4.29
C ASP A 134 -8.27 0.48 4.94
N LYS A 135 -9.41 1.11 5.26
CA LYS A 135 -10.62 0.51 5.84
C LYS A 135 -11.62 0.04 4.79
N GLY A 136 -11.35 0.25 3.50
CA GLY A 136 -12.23 -0.14 2.40
C GLY A 136 -13.39 0.83 2.14
N LYS A 137 -13.37 2.03 2.71
CA LYS A 137 -14.33 3.09 2.41
C LYS A 137 -13.99 3.74 1.08
N ASN A 138 -15.00 4.06 0.27
CA ASN A 138 -14.80 4.76 -1.00
C ASN A 138 -14.28 6.19 -0.77
N ILE A 139 -13.26 6.56 -1.54
CA ILE A 139 -12.61 7.86 -1.50
C ILE A 139 -12.90 8.66 -2.78
N ASP A 140 -13.29 9.92 -2.57
CA ASP A 140 -13.47 10.91 -3.61
C ASP A 140 -12.89 12.27 -3.18
N HIS A 141 -12.98 13.28 -4.03
CA HIS A 141 -12.49 14.64 -3.74
C HIS A 141 -13.06 15.25 -2.46
N SER A 142 -14.29 14.89 -2.07
CA SER A 142 -14.95 15.48 -0.90
C SER A 142 -14.37 14.97 0.42
N ASN A 143 -13.80 13.77 0.43
CA ASN A 143 -13.31 13.11 1.64
C ASN A 143 -11.80 12.81 1.65
N LEU A 144 -11.09 13.08 0.54
CA LEU A 144 -9.66 12.83 0.39
C LEU A 144 -8.80 13.47 1.50
N ASN A 145 -9.04 14.74 1.81
CA ASN A 145 -8.24 15.47 2.80
C ASN A 145 -8.39 14.91 4.23
N SER A 146 -9.49 14.19 4.51
CA SER A 146 -9.71 13.60 5.83
C SER A 146 -8.70 12.49 6.16
N LEU A 147 -8.05 11.91 5.13
CA LEU A 147 -7.03 10.88 5.28
C LEU A 147 -5.74 11.38 5.93
N LEU A 148 -5.46 12.69 5.85
CA LEU A 148 -4.28 13.28 6.47
C LEU A 148 -4.48 13.58 7.96
N ASN A 149 -5.75 13.63 8.41
CA ASN A 149 -6.14 14.07 9.75
C ASN A 149 -6.72 12.93 10.61
N SER A 150 -6.70 11.68 10.13
CA SER A 150 -7.55 10.60 10.67
C SER A 150 -7.19 10.06 12.06
N ASN A 151 -6.34 10.76 12.83
CA ASN A 151 -5.89 10.35 14.17
C ASN A 151 -5.83 11.56 15.15
N GLU A 152 -6.90 12.36 15.21
CA GLU A 152 -7.27 13.05 16.46
C GLU A 152 -8.28 12.23 17.25
#